data_AF-A0A3P7LR10-F1
#
_entry.id   AF-A0A3P7LR10-F1
#
_cell.length_a   1.000
_cell.length_b   1.000
_cell.length_c   1.000
_cell.angle_alpha   90.00
_cell.angle_beta   90.00
_cell.angle_gamma   90.00
#
_symmetry.space_group_name_H-M   'P 1'
#
loop_
_entity.id
_entity.type
_entity.pdbx_description
1 polymer ?
#
loop_
_entity_poly.entity_id
_entity_poly.type
_entity_poly.pdbx_seq_one_letter_code
_entity_poly.pdbx_strand_id
1 'polypeptide(L)'
;MPKVEGWAVRFMAARLNSENIANNWELTQLLNSDSLSDACLQHMKATFEATVANDFFIQLAADAVLSLLRADDLQVDSEETVLKAIGCWVSPLGKVDKGRLRHAEAMMREVRWD
;
A
#
# COMPACT_ATOMS: atom_id res chain seq x y z
N MET A 1 14.48 23.60 -3.12
CA MET A 1 15.92 23.47 -2.78
C MET A 1 16.29 21.99 -2.94
N PRO A 2 16.81 21.55 -4.10
CA PRO A 2 16.84 20.13 -4.46
C PRO A 2 17.64 19.24 -3.49
N LYS A 3 18.73 19.79 -2.91
CA LYS A 3 19.55 19.06 -1.94
C LYS A 3 18.84 18.83 -0.60
N VAL A 4 17.99 19.78 -0.18
CA VAL A 4 17.24 19.68 1.08
C VAL A 4 16.08 18.69 0.92
N GLU A 5 15.38 18.73 -0.21
CA GLU A 5 14.33 17.77 -0.56
C GLU A 5 14.88 16.34 -0.61
N GLY A 6 15.99 16.12 -1.32
CA GLY A 6 16.61 14.79 -1.42
C GLY A 6 17.18 14.26 -0.09
N TRP A 7 17.56 15.14 0.84
CA TRP A 7 17.94 14.73 2.20
C TRP A 7 16.71 14.39 3.04
N ALA A 8 15.67 15.21 2.99
CA ALA A 8 14.42 15.00 3.73
C ALA A 8 13.75 13.69 3.35
N VAL A 9 13.66 13.38 2.04
CA VAL A 9 13.11 12.10 1.56
C VAL A 9 13.87 10.91 2.14
N ARG A 10 15.22 10.94 2.10
CA ARG A 10 16.05 9.90 2.69
C ARG A 10 15.86 9.78 4.21
N PHE A 11 15.75 10.91 4.89
CA PHE A 11 15.52 10.97 6.33
C PHE A 11 14.18 10.34 6.73
N MET A 12 13.12 10.64 5.98
CA MET A 12 11.76 10.09 6.17
C MET A 12 11.71 8.60 5.85
N ALA A 13 12.24 8.20 4.68
CA ALA A 13 12.28 6.80 4.23
C ALA A 13 12.97 5.89 5.26
N ALA A 14 14.07 6.34 5.87
CA ALA A 14 14.81 5.57 6.86
C ALA A 14 14.06 5.36 8.20
N ARG A 15 12.91 6.01 8.39
CA ARG A 15 12.13 6.00 9.65
C ARG A 15 10.69 5.55 9.45
N LEU A 16 10.35 4.98 8.30
CA LEU A 16 9.02 4.48 8.03
C LEU A 16 8.62 3.39 9.03
N ASN A 17 7.41 3.50 9.55
CA ASN A 17 6.79 2.53 10.45
C ASN A 17 5.25 2.60 10.32
N SER A 18 4.56 1.72 11.03
CA SER A 18 3.09 1.65 11.02
C SER A 18 2.38 2.92 11.48
N GLU A 19 3.01 3.75 12.32
CA GLU A 19 2.40 4.98 12.85
C GLU A 19 2.51 6.16 11.86
N ASN A 20 3.55 6.17 11.02
CA ASN A 20 3.85 7.31 10.15
C ASN A 20 3.69 7.01 8.65
N ILE A 21 3.46 5.75 8.26
CA ILE A 21 3.36 5.37 6.84
C ILE A 21 2.24 6.11 6.11
N ALA A 22 1.09 6.34 6.78
CA ALA A 22 -0.04 7.07 6.21
C ALA A 22 0.33 8.52 5.87
N ASN A 23 0.88 9.24 6.85
CA ASN A 23 1.32 10.62 6.68
C ASN A 23 2.42 10.73 5.61
N ASN A 24 3.36 9.78 5.59
CA ASN A 24 4.42 9.78 4.59
C ASN A 24 3.88 9.52 3.18
N TRP A 25 2.91 8.62 3.02
CA TRP A 25 2.23 8.38 1.75
C TRP A 25 1.47 9.61 1.24
N GLU A 26 0.81 10.37 2.12
CA GLU A 26 0.20 11.64 1.72
C GLU A 26 1.24 12.67 1.26
N LEU A 27 2.40 12.70 1.92
CA LEU A 27 3.51 13.57 1.52
C LEU A 27 4.09 13.19 0.16
N THR A 28 4.06 11.92 -0.27
CA THR A 28 4.53 11.54 -1.62
C THR A 28 3.68 12.22 -2.69
N GLN A 29 2.36 12.27 -2.48
CA GLN A 29 1.42 12.92 -3.38
C GLN A 29 1.58 14.44 -3.38
N LEU A 30 1.83 15.03 -2.21
CA LEU A 30 2.03 16.48 -2.08
C LEU A 30 3.35 16.94 -2.72
N LEU A 31 4.42 16.17 -2.54
CA LEU A 31 5.77 16.50 -3.02
C LEU A 31 6.03 15.97 -4.44
N ASN A 32 5.13 15.16 -4.99
CA ASN A 32 5.29 14.44 -6.25
C ASN A 32 6.65 13.71 -6.31
N SER A 33 6.98 12.99 -5.23
CA SER A 33 8.28 12.37 -5.02
C SER A 33 8.22 10.85 -5.23
N ASP A 34 8.69 10.40 -6.40
CA ASP A 34 8.77 8.98 -6.75
C ASP A 34 9.62 8.20 -5.74
N SER A 35 10.75 8.77 -5.31
CA SER A 35 11.65 8.11 -4.36
C SER A 35 11.04 7.89 -2.98
N LEU A 36 10.19 8.80 -2.49
CA LEU A 36 9.46 8.60 -1.24
C LEU A 36 8.31 7.60 -1.45
N SER A 37 7.64 7.65 -2.61
CA SER A 37 6.58 6.69 -2.97
C SER A 37 7.11 5.27 -3.00
N ASP A 38 8.23 5.04 -3.67
CA ASP A 38 8.92 3.76 -3.73
C ASP A 38 9.32 3.27 -2.34
N ALA A 39 9.86 4.15 -1.48
CA ALA A 39 10.21 3.79 -0.11
C ALA A 39 8.97 3.38 0.71
N CYS A 40 7.86 4.08 0.55
CA CYS A 40 6.59 3.74 1.21
C CYS A 40 6.05 2.40 0.71
N LEU A 41 6.01 2.18 -0.61
CA LEU A 41 5.59 0.91 -1.19
C LEU A 41 6.47 -0.25 -0.72
N GLN A 42 7.79 -0.07 -0.72
CA GLN A 42 8.73 -1.08 -0.23
C GLN A 42 8.50 -1.42 1.25
N HIS A 43 8.24 -0.40 2.08
CA HIS A 43 7.87 -0.63 3.47
C HIS A 43 6.55 -1.39 3.61
N MET A 44 5.52 -1.00 2.85
CA MET A 44 4.22 -1.66 2.85
C MET A 44 4.33 -3.13 2.41
N LYS A 45 5.15 -3.44 1.41
CA LYS A 45 5.40 -4.83 0.98
C LYS A 45 6.06 -5.67 2.06
N ALA A 46 7.07 -5.11 2.72
CA ALA A 46 7.80 -5.77 3.79
C ALA A 46 6.98 -5.95 5.08
N THR A 47 5.92 -5.15 5.25
CA THR A 47 5.06 -5.13 6.43
C THR A 47 3.59 -5.27 6.03
N PHE A 48 3.30 -6.09 5.01
CA PHE A 48 2.00 -6.09 4.35
C PHE A 48 0.85 -6.37 5.33
N GLU A 49 0.99 -7.37 6.19
CA GLU A 49 -0.07 -7.70 7.15
C GLU A 49 -0.33 -6.58 8.16
N ALA A 50 0.74 -5.95 8.66
CA ALA A 50 0.63 -4.78 9.54
C ALA A 50 0.04 -3.57 8.80
N THR A 51 0.32 -3.45 7.51
CA THR A 51 -0.25 -2.41 6.65
C THR A 51 -1.75 -2.64 6.47
N VAL A 52 -2.17 -3.86 6.12
CA VAL A 52 -3.58 -4.25 5.94
C VAL A 52 -4.40 -4.07 7.23
N ALA A 53 -3.79 -4.33 8.39
CA ALA A 53 -4.42 -4.11 9.69
C ALA A 53 -4.59 -2.61 10.04
N ASN A 54 -3.90 -1.71 9.34
CA ASN A 54 -4.01 -0.27 9.54
C ASN A 54 -5.17 0.29 8.69
N ASP A 55 -6.00 1.16 9.28
CA ASP A 55 -7.11 1.85 8.60
C ASP A 55 -6.66 2.65 7.36
N PHE A 56 -5.38 3.02 7.29
CA PHE A 56 -4.80 3.66 6.11
C PHE A 56 -4.85 2.77 4.85
N PHE A 57 -4.77 1.44 4.97
CA PHE A 57 -4.77 0.57 3.80
C PHE A 57 -6.02 0.73 2.95
N ILE A 58 -7.19 0.86 3.59
CA ILE A 58 -8.45 1.10 2.87
C ILE A 58 -8.51 2.50 2.23
N GLN A 59 -7.60 3.41 2.54
CA GLN A 59 -7.52 4.74 1.93
C GLN A 59 -6.63 4.75 0.67
N LEU A 60 -5.84 3.69 0.43
CA LEU A 60 -5.02 3.57 -0.76
C LEU A 60 -5.85 3.57 -2.03
N ALA A 61 -5.32 4.22 -3.06
CA ALA A 61 -5.88 4.19 -4.40
C ALA A 61 -5.71 2.80 -5.03
N ALA A 62 -6.56 2.49 -6.01
CA ALA A 62 -6.65 1.15 -6.61
C ALA A 62 -5.34 0.70 -7.28
N ASP A 63 -4.64 1.64 -7.91
CA ASP A 63 -3.33 1.46 -8.53
C ASP A 63 -2.23 1.14 -7.52
N ALA A 64 -2.24 1.80 -6.36
CA ALA A 64 -1.30 1.52 -5.27
C ALA A 64 -1.54 0.11 -4.70
N VAL A 65 -2.79 -0.25 -4.42
CA VAL A 65 -3.14 -1.60 -3.95
C VAL A 65 -2.74 -2.65 -4.99
N LEU A 66 -3.09 -2.44 -6.26
CA LEU A 66 -2.73 -3.37 -7.33
C LEU A 66 -1.21 -3.51 -7.50
N SER A 67 -0.45 -2.42 -7.31
CA SER A 67 1.01 -2.45 -7.34
C SER A 67 1.62 -3.22 -6.17
N LEU A 68 0.99 -3.18 -4.99
CA LEU A 68 1.37 -4.03 -3.85
C LEU A 68 1.10 -5.50 -4.14
N LEU A 69 -0.08 -5.83 -4.69
CA LEU A 69 -0.47 -7.22 -4.96
C LEU A 69 0.37 -7.87 -6.06
N ARG A 70 0.80 -7.09 -7.07
CA ARG A 70 1.70 -7.54 -8.15
C ARG A 70 3.15 -7.73 -7.71
N ALA A 71 3.48 -7.35 -6.50
CA ALA A 71 4.85 -7.36 -6.02
C ALA A 71 5.33 -8.80 -5.80
N ASP A 72 6.35 -9.22 -6.55
CA ASP A 72 6.94 -10.55 -6.34
C ASP A 72 7.61 -10.70 -4.97
N ASP A 73 7.98 -9.57 -4.36
CA ASP A 73 8.63 -9.43 -3.06
C ASP A 73 7.64 -9.18 -1.90
N LEU A 74 6.34 -9.34 -2.12
CA LEU A 74 5.31 -9.18 -1.08
C LEU A 74 5.55 -10.16 0.09
N GLN A 75 5.77 -9.64 1.30
CA GLN A 75 5.98 -10.46 2.49
C GLN A 75 4.63 -10.74 3.15
N VAL A 76 4.13 -11.96 3.00
CA VAL A 76 2.86 -12.40 3.56
C VAL A 76 2.95 -13.87 3.99
N ASP A 77 2.29 -14.22 5.10
CA ASP A 77 2.32 -15.59 5.62
C ASP A 77 1.46 -16.55 4.77
N SER A 78 0.39 -16.03 4.17
CA SER A 78 -0.51 -16.79 3.31
C SER A 78 -1.23 -15.94 2.28
N GLU A 79 -1.53 -16.54 1.13
CA GLU A 79 -2.36 -15.94 0.08
C GLU A 79 -3.81 -15.69 0.57
N GLU A 80 -4.25 -16.39 1.62
CA GLU A 80 -5.51 -16.10 2.32
C GLU A 80 -5.52 -14.68 2.93
N THR A 81 -4.38 -14.20 3.46
CA THR A 81 -4.24 -12.83 3.94
C THR A 81 -4.41 -11.83 2.80
N VAL A 82 -3.86 -12.13 1.61
CA VAL A 82 -4.00 -11.30 0.41
C VAL A 82 -5.47 -11.22 -0.03
N LEU A 83 -6.16 -12.36 -0.08
CA LEU A 83 -7.59 -12.42 -0.38
C LEU A 83 -8.43 -11.59 0.60
N LYS A 84 -8.15 -11.72 1.91
CA LYS A 84 -8.82 -10.93 2.95
C LYS A 84 -8.57 -9.44 2.78
N ALA A 85 -7.33 -9.05 2.47
CA ALA A 85 -6.97 -7.66 2.21
C ALA A 85 -7.78 -7.06 1.06
N ILE A 86 -7.91 -7.78 -0.06
CA ILE A 86 -8.76 -7.37 -1.20
C ILE A 86 -10.21 -7.19 -0.74
N GLY A 87 -10.75 -8.14 0.02
CA GLY A 87 -12.09 -8.05 0.58
C GLY A 87 -12.30 -6.81 1.46
N CYS A 88 -11.37 -6.54 2.38
CA CYS A 88 -11.39 -5.37 3.25
C CYS A 88 -11.32 -4.07 2.45
N TRP A 89 -10.51 -4.02 1.39
CA TRP A 89 -10.38 -2.84 0.56
C TRP A 89 -11.61 -2.59 -0.33
N VAL A 90 -12.19 -3.64 -0.93
CA VAL A 90 -13.41 -3.54 -1.78
C VAL A 90 -14.66 -3.24 -0.94
N SER A 91 -14.71 -3.74 0.29
CA SER A 91 -15.84 -3.57 1.20
C SER A 91 -15.40 -2.95 2.53
N PRO A 92 -14.93 -1.69 2.54
CA PRO A 92 -14.52 -1.04 3.77
C PRO A 92 -15.70 -1.00 4.74
N LEU A 93 -15.46 -1.38 5.99
CA LEU A 93 -16.50 -1.47 7.04
C LEU A 93 -17.67 -2.41 6.67
N GLY A 94 -17.44 -3.41 5.82
CA GLY A 94 -18.42 -4.40 5.39
C GLY A 94 -19.44 -3.91 4.35
N LYS A 95 -19.25 -2.70 3.80
CA LYS A 95 -20.12 -2.17 2.73
C LYS A 95 -19.38 -2.17 1.41
N VAL A 96 -19.90 -2.90 0.43
CA VAL A 96 -19.32 -2.98 -0.91
C VAL A 96 -19.31 -1.59 -1.56
N ASP A 97 -18.12 -1.10 -1.88
CA ASP A 97 -17.93 0.09 -2.70
C ASP A 97 -17.96 -0.35 -4.17
N LYS A 98 -19.03 0.02 -4.89
CA LYS A 98 -19.21 -0.30 -6.32
C LYS A 98 -18.07 0.26 -7.19
N GLY A 99 -17.51 1.40 -6.79
CA GLY A 99 -16.36 1.99 -7.46
C GLY A 99 -15.13 1.10 -7.32
N ARG A 100 -14.91 0.50 -6.15
CA ARG A 100 -13.78 -0.43 -5.92
C ARG A 100 -14.01 -1.81 -6.51
N LEU A 101 -15.26 -2.29 -6.51
CA LEU A 101 -15.64 -3.60 -7.02
C LEU A 101 -15.18 -3.84 -8.47
N ARG A 102 -15.16 -2.79 -9.31
CA ARG A 102 -14.67 -2.89 -10.71
C ARG A 102 -13.20 -3.32 -10.81
N HIS A 103 -12.41 -3.13 -9.75
CA HIS A 103 -11.00 -3.50 -9.69
C HIS A 103 -10.78 -4.89 -9.06
N ALA A 104 -11.82 -5.46 -8.45
CA ALA A 104 -11.71 -6.72 -7.72
C ALA A 104 -11.22 -7.85 -8.62
N GLU A 105 -11.70 -7.94 -9.86
CA GLU A 105 -11.25 -8.96 -10.82
C GLU A 105 -9.74 -8.85 -11.09
N ALA A 106 -9.23 -7.63 -11.33
CA ALA A 106 -7.82 -7.41 -11.58
C ALA A 106 -6.97 -7.79 -10.36
N MET A 107 -7.40 -7.42 -9.15
CA MET A 107 -6.70 -7.74 -7.91
C MET A 107 -6.71 -9.26 -7.61
N MET A 108 -7.84 -9.94 -7.86
CA MET A 108 -7.99 -11.37 -7.62
C MET A 108 -7.10 -12.23 -8.51
N ARG A 109 -6.72 -11.74 -9.70
CA ARG A 109 -5.78 -12.43 -10.60
C ARG A 109 -4.35 -12.47 -10.07
N GLU A 110 -4.01 -11.59 -9.14
CA GLU A 110 -2.67 -11.51 -8.55
C GLU A 110 -2.51 -12.44 -7.33
N VAL A 111 -3.62 -12.97 -6.79
CA VAL A 111 -3.59 -13.97 -5.70
C VAL A 111 -3.07 -15.30 -6.25
N ARG A 112 -2.09 -15.90 -5.56
CA ARG A 112 -1.51 -17.19 -5.95
C ARG A 112 -2.32 -18.33 -5.29
N TRP A 113 -2.74 -19.32 -6.07
CA TRP A 113 -3.67 -20.38 -5.62
C TRP A 113 -3.04 -21.76 -5.54
N ASP A 114 -1.72 -21.84 -5.60
CA ASP A 114 -0.94 -23.08 -5.70
C ASP A 114 -0.98 -23.94 -4.41
#